data_AF-A0AAD6ZR90-F1
#
_entry.id   AF-A0AAD6ZR90-F1
#
_cell.length_a   1.000
_cell.length_b   1.000
_cell.length_c   1.000
_cell.angle_alpha   90.00
_cell.angle_beta   90.00
_cell.angle_gamma   90.00
#
_symmetry.space_group_name_H-M   'P 1'
#
loop_
_entity.id
_entity.type
_entity.pdbx_description
1 polymer ?
#
loop_
_entity_poly.entity_id
_entity_poly.type
_entity_poly.pdbx_seq_one_letter_code
_entity_poly.pdbx_strand_id
1 'polypeptide(L)'
;MGHGPILRVVGLLKDVETRWSATFLMIDRVLEQYQAVDKFLNAPGQEEIAHHSFDPMTLRVLQDIRRFLEIFHIVQEIVSAEKTPTLSIVLPMYEKLIVMLNDLAKDLDELSHAIKVSVQKLEEYLSLSRRTKIYSLAMGK
;
A
#
# COMPACT_ATOMS: atom_id res chain seq x y z
N MET A 1 30.37 -17.72 8.16
CA MET A 1 29.70 -17.58 6.85
C MET A 1 28.21 -17.40 7.14
N GLY A 2 27.72 -16.16 7.12
CA GLY A 2 26.30 -15.87 7.31
C GLY A 2 25.73 -15.41 5.97
N HIS A 3 24.87 -16.22 5.36
CA HIS A 3 24.07 -15.76 4.24
C HIS A 3 23.08 -14.71 4.79
N GLY A 4 23.37 -13.43 4.57
CA GLY A 4 22.40 -12.37 4.79
C GLY A 4 21.16 -12.59 3.92
N PRO A 5 20.00 -12.04 4.31
CA PRO A 5 18.78 -12.17 3.52
C PRO A 5 19.01 -11.66 2.08
N ILE A 6 18.46 -12.39 1.11
CA ILE A 6 18.49 -12.00 -0.30
C ILE A 6 17.56 -10.80 -0.44
N LEU A 7 18.13 -9.61 -0.66
CA LEU A 7 17.39 -8.38 -0.93
C LEU A 7 16.95 -8.34 -2.39
N ARG A 8 15.79 -7.74 -2.66
CA ARG A 8 15.33 -7.52 -4.04
C ARG A 8 16.29 -6.57 -4.75
N VAL A 9 16.56 -6.81 -6.04
CA VAL A 9 17.24 -5.81 -6.88
C VAL A 9 16.24 -4.70 -7.20
N VAL A 10 16.32 -3.60 -6.47
CA VAL A 10 15.37 -2.49 -6.56
C VAL A 10 16.04 -1.29 -7.25
N GLY A 11 15.64 -0.99 -8.50
CA GLY A 11 16.04 0.22 -9.21
C GLY A 11 15.43 1.49 -8.62
N LEU A 12 15.85 2.67 -9.08
CA LEU A 12 15.19 3.93 -8.73
C LEU A 12 13.74 3.87 -9.22
N LEU A 13 12.78 4.07 -8.33
CA LEU A 13 11.37 4.17 -8.71
C LEU A 13 11.23 5.41 -9.59
N LYS A 14 10.95 5.20 -10.88
CA LYS A 14 10.67 6.30 -11.80
C LYS A 14 9.32 6.87 -11.42
N ASP A 15 9.22 8.20 -11.34
CA ASP A 15 7.95 8.89 -11.11
C ASP A 15 6.93 8.40 -12.15
N VAL A 16 5.86 7.76 -11.69
CA VAL A 16 4.68 7.46 -12.51
C VAL A 16 3.75 8.67 -12.40
N GLU A 17 3.10 9.04 -13.51
CA GLU A 17 2.27 10.25 -13.61
C GLU A 17 1.18 10.33 -12.51
N THR A 18 0.75 9.16 -12.02
CA THR A 18 -0.11 9.02 -10.85
C THR A 18 0.67 8.40 -9.69
N ARG A 19 1.06 9.24 -8.71
CA ARG A 19 1.80 8.86 -7.49
C ARG A 19 0.98 8.04 -6.47
N TRP A 20 0.02 7.24 -6.92
CA TRP A 20 -0.98 6.57 -6.06
C TRP A 20 -0.37 5.60 -5.04
N SER A 21 0.77 4.98 -5.35
CA SER A 21 1.46 4.04 -4.45
C SER A 21 2.81 4.53 -3.93
N ALA A 22 3.16 5.82 -4.11
CA ALA A 22 4.47 6.33 -3.74
C ALA A 22 4.78 6.13 -2.25
N THR A 23 3.83 6.46 -1.36
CA THR A 23 3.98 6.28 0.09
C THR A 23 4.16 4.81 0.46
N PHE A 24 3.38 3.90 -0.13
CA PHE A 24 3.53 2.46 0.08
C PHE A 24 4.94 2.00 -0.30
N LEU A 25 5.39 2.35 -1.50
CA LEU A 25 6.69 1.91 -2.02
C LEU A 25 7.87 2.49 -1.23
N MET A 26 7.74 3.72 -0.73
CA MET A 26 8.74 4.33 0.16
C MET A 26 8.85 3.57 1.48
N ILE A 27 7.71 3.25 2.11
CA ILE A 27 7.68 2.53 3.38
C ILE A 27 8.15 1.09 3.21
N ASP A 28 7.70 0.39 2.17
CA ASP A 28 8.12 -0.98 1.84
C ASP A 28 9.65 -1.06 1.70
N ARG A 29 10.22 -0.11 0.94
CA ARG A 29 11.66 -0.06 0.71
C ARG A 29 12.47 0.32 1.94
N VAL A 30 12.01 1.31 2.73
CA VAL A 30 12.77 1.69 3.94
C VAL A 30 12.78 0.55 4.94
N LEU A 31 11.67 -0.20 5.09
CA LEU A 31 11.61 -1.36 5.97
C LEU A 31 12.51 -2.51 5.48
N GLU A 32 12.54 -2.80 4.17
CA GLU A 32 13.45 -3.79 3.59
C GLU A 32 14.92 -3.44 3.83
N GLN A 33 15.27 -2.15 3.70
CA GLN A 33 16.65 -1.67 3.74
C GLN A 33 17.06 -1.14 5.13
N TYR A 34 16.20 -1.19 6.13
CA TYR A 34 16.40 -0.46 7.38
C TYR A 34 17.69 -0.85 8.11
N GLN A 35 18.09 -2.12 8.06
CA GLN A 35 19.36 -2.56 8.65
C GLN A 35 20.59 -1.85 8.05
N ALA A 36 20.55 -1.54 6.76
CA ALA A 36 21.62 -0.79 6.11
C ALA A 36 21.52 0.71 6.41
N VAL A 37 20.29 1.24 6.45
CA VAL A 37 20.03 2.64 6.83
C VAL A 37 20.50 2.90 8.26
N ASP A 38 20.13 2.05 9.21
CA ASP A 38 20.52 2.16 10.62
C ASP A 38 22.05 2.12 10.79
N LYS A 39 22.73 1.20 10.10
CA LYS A 39 24.21 1.18 10.09
C LYS A 39 24.81 2.44 9.50
N PHE A 40 24.20 2.98 8.45
CA PHE A 40 24.65 4.22 7.83
C PHE A 40 24.46 5.42 8.76
N LEU A 41 23.28 5.57 9.36
CA LEU A 41 22.97 6.65 10.29
C LEU A 41 23.87 6.63 11.53
N ASN A 42 24.31 5.45 11.97
CA ASN A 42 25.22 5.29 13.11
C ASN A 42 26.71 5.22 12.71
N ALA A 43 27.06 5.47 11.44
CA ALA A 43 28.45 5.48 10.98
C ALA A 43 29.18 6.77 11.42
N PRO A 44 30.51 6.73 11.63
CA PRO A 44 31.29 7.93 11.92
C PRO A 44 31.11 9.00 10.83
N GLY A 45 30.89 10.26 11.23
CA GLY A 45 30.67 11.37 10.30
C GLY A 45 29.22 11.57 9.86
N GLN A 46 28.26 10.85 10.46
CA GLN A 46 26.82 11.00 10.21
C GLN A 46 26.06 11.56 11.43
N GLU A 47 26.76 12.20 12.36
CA GLU A 47 26.20 12.69 13.62
C GLU A 47 25.04 13.69 13.39
N GLU A 48 25.09 14.45 12.30
CA GLU A 48 24.02 15.38 11.91
C GLU A 48 22.71 14.68 11.57
N ILE A 49 22.74 13.45 11.05
CA ILE A 49 21.55 12.70 10.61
C ILE A 49 21.21 11.50 11.50
N ALA A 50 22.09 11.13 12.44
CA ALA A 50 21.89 9.98 13.33
C ALA A 50 20.54 10.00 14.06
N HIS A 51 20.05 11.19 14.39
CA HIS A 51 18.76 11.41 15.05
C HIS A 51 17.52 11.01 14.21
N HIS A 52 17.70 10.70 12.93
CA HIS A 52 16.65 10.17 12.05
C HIS A 52 16.47 8.65 12.15
N SER A 53 17.24 7.96 13.01
CA SER A 53 17.02 6.54 13.27
C SER A 53 15.62 6.31 13.83
N PHE A 54 14.95 5.27 13.36
CA PHE A 54 13.68 4.80 13.90
C PHE A 54 13.91 3.90 15.11
N ASP A 55 13.14 4.16 16.16
CA ASP A 55 13.01 3.22 17.26
C ASP A 55 12.18 1.99 16.85
N PRO A 56 12.23 0.89 17.64
CA PRO A 56 11.48 -0.33 17.33
C PRO A 56 9.96 -0.16 17.22
N MET A 57 9.36 0.77 17.97
CA MET A 57 7.93 1.05 17.89
C MET A 57 7.60 1.77 16.59
N THR A 58 8.40 2.75 16.17
CA THR A 58 8.26 3.43 14.87
C THR A 58 8.33 2.44 13.71
N LEU A 59 9.26 1.48 13.74
CA LEU A 59 9.34 0.41 12.74
C LEU A 59 8.08 -0.47 12.72
N ARG A 60 7.53 -0.80 13.89
CA ARG A 60 6.28 -1.58 13.99
C ARG A 60 5.10 -0.80 13.40
N VAL A 61 4.95 0.47 13.75
CA VAL A 61 3.89 1.33 13.19
C VAL A 61 4.03 1.45 11.67
N LEU A 62 5.24 1.62 11.15
CA LEU A 62 5.48 1.62 9.71
C LEU A 62 5.11 0.29 9.05
N GLN A 63 5.39 -0.84 9.69
CA GLN A 63 4.99 -2.15 9.19
C GLN A 63 3.46 -2.33 9.17
N ASP A 64 2.73 -1.77 10.14
CA ASP A 64 1.26 -1.80 10.15
C ASP A 64 0.68 -0.90 9.05
N ILE A 65 1.24 0.31 8.87
CA ILE A 65 0.86 1.21 7.77
C ILE A 65 1.17 0.56 6.41
N ARG A 66 2.31 -0.13 6.28
CA ARG A 66 2.66 -0.88 5.07
C ARG A 66 1.60 -1.93 4.74
N ARG A 67 1.19 -2.75 5.71
CA ARG A 67 0.13 -3.77 5.53
C ARG A 67 -1.19 -3.15 5.09
N PHE A 68 -1.55 -2.00 5.67
CA PHE A 68 -2.74 -1.26 5.26
C PHE A 68 -2.67 -0.75 3.82
N LEU A 69 -1.57 -0.11 3.44
CA LEU A 69 -1.40 0.44 2.09
C LEU A 69 -1.18 -0.63 1.01
N GLU A 70 -0.63 -1.78 1.37
CA GLU A 70 -0.39 -2.92 0.47
C GLU A 70 -1.68 -3.39 -0.21
N ILE A 71 -2.80 -3.42 0.53
CA ILE A 71 -4.10 -3.83 0.00
C ILE A 71 -4.51 -2.93 -1.18
N PHE A 72 -4.35 -1.61 -1.05
CA PHE A 72 -4.66 -0.67 -2.11
C PHE A 72 -3.70 -0.81 -3.30
N HIS A 73 -2.41 -1.01 -3.02
CA HIS A 73 -1.41 -1.20 -4.07
C HIS A 73 -1.72 -2.43 -4.92
N ILE A 74 -2.04 -3.57 -4.30
CA ILE A 74 -2.40 -4.81 -5.01
C ILE A 74 -3.63 -4.61 -5.91
N VAL A 75 -4.70 -4.00 -5.37
CA VAL A 75 -5.93 -3.77 -6.14
C VAL A 75 -5.67 -2.82 -7.30
N GLN A 76 -4.91 -1.75 -7.08
CA GLN A 76 -4.52 -0.82 -8.14
C GLN A 76 -3.73 -1.53 -9.24
N GLU A 77 -2.72 -2.33 -8.91
CA GLU A 77 -1.92 -3.05 -9.91
C GLU A 77 -2.77 -4.00 -10.75
N ILE A 78 -3.71 -4.72 -10.13
CA ILE A 78 -4.66 -5.60 -10.84
C ILE A 78 -5.50 -4.80 -11.83
N VAL A 79 -6.07 -3.68 -11.39
CA VAL A 79 -6.93 -2.83 -12.23
C VAL A 79 -6.13 -2.13 -13.33
N SER A 80 -4.87 -1.78 -13.08
CA SER A 80 -3.97 -1.13 -14.05
C SER A 80 -3.36 -2.10 -15.07
N ALA A 81 -3.23 -3.38 -14.75
CA ALA A 81 -2.66 -4.40 -15.65
C ALA A 81 -3.61 -4.84 -16.77
N GLU A 82 -4.92 -4.61 -16.60
CA GLU A 82 -5.94 -5.03 -17.55
C GLU A 82 -5.91 -4.20 -18.84
N LYS A 83 -5.84 -4.90 -19.99
CA LYS A 83 -5.80 -4.30 -21.34
C LYS A 83 -7.19 -4.13 -21.97
N THR A 84 -8.22 -4.72 -21.37
CA THR A 84 -9.63 -4.66 -21.78
C THR A 84 -10.40 -3.62 -20.97
N PRO A 85 -11.57 -3.13 -21.45
CA PRO A 85 -12.29 -2.04 -20.80
C PRO A 85 -12.58 -2.39 -19.35
N THR A 86 -11.84 -1.72 -18.46
CA THR A 86 -11.62 -1.97 -17.03
C THR A 86 -12.92 -2.06 -16.21
N LEU A 87 -14.03 -1.68 -16.80
CA LEU A 87 -15.30 -1.46 -16.17
C LEU A 87 -15.95 -2.74 -15.58
N SER A 88 -15.74 -3.91 -16.20
CA SER A 88 -16.33 -5.17 -15.72
C SER A 88 -15.65 -5.71 -14.46
N ILE A 89 -14.37 -5.39 -14.24
CA ILE A 89 -13.60 -5.85 -13.06
C ILE A 89 -13.63 -4.84 -11.91
N VAL A 90 -13.89 -3.56 -12.18
CA VAL A 90 -13.83 -2.50 -11.18
C VAL A 90 -14.81 -2.76 -10.04
N LEU A 91 -16.08 -3.04 -10.31
CA LEU A 91 -17.07 -3.26 -9.25
C LEU A 91 -16.71 -4.49 -8.36
N PRO A 92 -16.40 -5.67 -8.92
CA PRO A 92 -15.90 -6.79 -8.12
C PRO A 92 -14.65 -6.46 -7.29
N MET A 93 -13.72 -5.67 -7.84
CA MET A 93 -12.49 -5.31 -7.13
C MET A 93 -12.76 -4.33 -5.97
N TYR A 94 -13.70 -3.39 -6.11
CA TYR A 94 -14.12 -2.54 -5.00
C TYR A 94 -14.77 -3.36 -3.87
N GLU A 95 -15.62 -4.32 -4.20
CA GLU A 95 -16.23 -5.22 -3.21
C GLU A 95 -15.17 -6.05 -2.48
N LYS A 96 -14.23 -6.64 -3.21
CA LYS A 96 -13.10 -7.38 -2.62
C LYS A 96 -12.23 -6.48 -1.74
N LEU A 97 -11.96 -5.25 -2.18
CA LEU A 97 -11.18 -4.28 -1.41
C LEU A 97 -11.85 -3.98 -0.06
N ILE A 98 -13.17 -3.77 -0.03
CA ILE A 98 -13.92 -3.55 1.21
C ILE A 98 -13.81 -4.76 2.15
N VAL A 99 -13.93 -5.99 1.62
CA VAL A 99 -13.77 -7.22 2.43
C VAL A 99 -12.37 -7.31 3.03
N MET A 100 -11.31 -7.13 2.22
CA MET A 100 -9.93 -7.18 2.68
C MET A 100 -9.64 -6.14 3.76
N LEU A 101 -10.18 -4.93 3.62
CA LEU A 101 -10.03 -3.88 4.63
C LEU A 101 -10.76 -4.22 5.93
N ASN A 102 -11.99 -4.73 5.86
CA ASN A 102 -12.74 -5.14 7.05
C ASN A 102 -12.07 -6.30 7.80
N ASP A 103 -11.42 -7.21 7.08
CA ASP A 103 -10.62 -8.27 7.70
C ASP A 103 -9.36 -7.70 8.35
N LEU A 104 -8.64 -6.79 7.67
CA LEU A 104 -7.46 -6.13 8.24
C LEU A 104 -7.79 -5.30 9.49
N ALA A 105 -8.98 -4.71 9.57
CA ALA A 105 -9.42 -3.94 10.74
C ALA A 105 -9.49 -4.78 12.02
N LYS A 106 -9.58 -6.11 11.91
CA LYS A 106 -9.57 -7.05 13.05
C LYS A 106 -8.16 -7.30 13.58
N ASP A 107 -7.15 -7.09 12.73
CA ASP A 107 -5.75 -7.32 13.05
C ASP A 107 -5.02 -6.04 13.48
N LEU A 108 -5.48 -4.87 13.01
CA LEU A 108 -4.83 -3.57 13.20
C LEU A 108 -5.76 -2.60 13.95
N ASP A 109 -5.98 -2.85 15.25
CA ASP A 109 -6.86 -2.04 16.10
C ASP A 109 -6.52 -0.54 16.08
N GLU A 110 -5.23 -0.20 16.13
CA GLU A 110 -4.72 1.18 16.10
C GLU A 110 -5.04 1.90 14.78
N LEU A 111 -5.16 1.16 13.67
CA LEU A 111 -5.54 1.70 12.36
C LEU A 111 -7.03 1.52 12.03
N SER A 112 -7.82 0.93 12.94
CA SER A 112 -9.22 0.61 12.70
C SER A 112 -10.06 1.83 12.30
N HIS A 113 -9.77 3.01 12.86
CA HIS A 113 -10.43 4.25 12.47
C HIS A 113 -10.14 4.63 11.02
N ALA A 114 -8.86 4.62 10.61
CA ALA A 114 -8.45 4.93 9.24
C ALA A 114 -9.01 3.92 8.23
N ILE A 115 -9.04 2.63 8.61
CA ILE A 115 -9.61 1.57 7.79
C ILE A 115 -11.12 1.79 7.60
N LYS A 116 -11.87 2.09 8.66
CA LYS A 116 -13.31 2.36 8.60
C LYS A 116 -13.64 3.56 7.70
N VAL A 117 -12.90 4.66 7.84
CA VAL A 117 -13.06 5.84 6.97
C VAL A 117 -12.81 5.48 5.50
N SER A 118 -11.80 4.64 5.24
CA SER A 118 -11.48 4.18 3.89
C SER A 118 -12.62 3.31 3.32
N VAL A 119 -13.15 2.37 4.10
CA VAL A 119 -14.30 1.53 3.72
C VAL A 119 -15.52 2.40 3.40
N GLN A 120 -15.86 3.36 4.27
CA GLN A 120 -16.99 4.26 4.05
C GLN A 120 -16.86 5.01 2.72
N LYS A 121 -15.65 5.47 2.38
CA LYS A 121 -15.41 6.18 1.12
C LYS A 121 -15.54 5.26 -0.08
N LEU A 122 -15.07 4.01 0.02
CA LEU A 122 -15.23 3.01 -1.03
C LEU A 122 -16.70 2.64 -1.26
N GLU A 123 -17.49 2.51 -0.20
CA GLU A 123 -18.93 2.25 -0.29
C GLU A 123 -19.67 3.40 -0.98
N GLU A 124 -19.31 4.65 -0.69
CA GLU A 124 -19.84 5.83 -1.38
C GLU A 124 -19.56 5.75 -2.88
N TYR A 125 -18.30 5.48 -3.28
CA TYR A 125 -17.94 5.34 -4.69
C TYR A 125 -18.59 4.14 -5.37
N LEU A 126 -18.75 3.01 -4.66
CA LEU A 126 -19.44 1.84 -5.17
C LEU A 126 -20.93 2.12 -5.42
N SER A 127 -21.58 2.83 -4.50
CA SER A 127 -22.97 3.27 -4.64
C SER A 127 -23.16 4.20 -5.84
N LEU A 128 -22.26 5.16 -6.04
CA LEU A 128 -22.27 6.05 -7.20
C LEU A 128 -22.06 5.26 -8.50
N SER A 129 -21.08 4.35 -8.53
CA SER A 129 -20.76 3.55 -9.72
C SER A 129 -21.91 2.64 -10.14
N ARG A 130 -22.65 2.06 -9.18
CA ARG A 130 -23.84 1.23 -9.45
C ARG A 130 -25.01 2.02 -10.04
N ARG A 131 -25.11 3.33 -9.78
CA ARG A 131 -26.16 4.19 -10.38
C ARG A 131 -25.87 4.50 -11.86
N THR A 132 -24.62 4.41 -12.28
CA THR A 132 -24.20 4.69 -13.65
C THR A 132 -24.37 3.46 -14.53
N LYS A 133 -25.26 3.53 -15.53
CA LYS A 133 -25.56 2.41 -16.45
C LYS A 133 -24.37 1.87 -17.26
N ILE A 134 -23.27 2.62 -17.32
CA ILE A 134 -22.08 2.23 -18.09
C ILE A 134 -21.44 0.98 -17.47
N TYR A 135 -21.33 0.89 -16.15
CA TYR A 135 -20.75 -0.26 -15.45
C TYR A 135 -21.58 -1.53 -15.65
N SER A 136 -22.91 -1.43 -15.56
CA SER A 136 -23.80 -2.58 -15.78
C SER A 136 -23.80 -3.06 -17.24
N LEU A 137 -23.71 -2.14 -18.20
CA LEU A 137 -23.59 -2.49 -19.63
C LEU A 137 -22.28 -3.21 -19.95
N ALA A 138 -21.18 -2.89 -19.25
CA ALA A 138 -19.89 -3.54 -19.46
C ALA A 138 -19.81 -4.94 -18.82
N MET A 139 -20.58 -5.22 -17.78
CA MET A 139 -20.65 -6.55 -17.14
C MET A 139 -21.60 -7.52 -17.86
N GLY A 140 -22.43 -7.04 -18.79
CA GLY A 140 -23.50 -7.82 -19.44
C GLY A 140 -23.14 -8.45 -20.79
N LYS A 141 -21.85 -8.63 -21.12
CA LYS A 141 -21.39 -9.33 -22.33
C LYS A 141 -20.67 -10.63 -21.99
#